data_AF-A0A933AS42-F1
#
_entry.id   AF-A0A933AS42-F1
#
_cell.length_a   1.000
_cell.length_b   1.000
_cell.length_c   1.000
_cell.angle_alpha   90.00
_cell.angle_beta   90.00
_cell.angle_gamma   90.00
#
_symmetry.space_group_name_H-M   'P 1'
#
loop_
_entity.id
_entity.type
_entity.pdbx_description
1 polymer ?
#
loop_
_entity_poly.entity_id
_entity_poly.type
_entity_poly.pdbx_seq_one_letter_code
_entity_poly.pdbx_strand_id
1 'polypeptide(L)'
;MAERWPGIGVDRKQMASRLRERYQWLNSFTDDELTKVSTCKLEEGDVQQAEVYFDLSHPEWGHFRGQPGVPVPDGSCFVAQTQIDKNLWNKLVGQFGGNRLNR
;
A
#
# COMPACT_ATOMS: atom_id res chain seq x y z
N MET A 1 -18.51 -10.19 4.12
CA MET A 1 -18.02 -10.03 5.51
C MET A 1 -16.77 -9.18 5.41
N ALA A 2 -16.80 -7.93 5.86
CA ALA A 2 -15.65 -7.04 5.79
C ALA A 2 -14.66 -7.41 6.92
N GLU A 3 -13.50 -7.94 6.55
CA GLU A 3 -12.44 -8.26 7.49
C GLU A 3 -11.84 -6.95 8.02
N ARG A 4 -12.34 -6.52 9.18
CA ARG A 4 -11.83 -5.36 9.91
C ARG A 4 -10.34 -5.59 10.21
N TRP A 5 -9.48 -4.77 9.61
CA TRP A 5 -8.05 -4.79 9.90
C TRP A 5 -7.85 -4.62 11.41
N PRO A 6 -7.05 -5.47 12.08
CA PRO A 6 -6.96 -5.37 13.51
C PRO A 6 -6.19 -4.11 13.90
N GLY A 7 -6.76 -3.36 14.84
CA GLY A 7 -6.27 -2.05 15.27
C GLY A 7 -4.83 -2.08 15.78
N ILE A 8 -4.24 -0.88 15.84
CA ILE A 8 -2.88 -0.54 16.26
C ILE A 8 -2.42 -1.43 17.44
N GLY A 9 -1.60 -2.44 17.14
CA GLY A 9 -1.17 -3.45 18.11
C GLY A 9 -0.84 -4.82 17.51
N VAL A 10 -1.23 -5.06 16.26
CA VAL A 10 -0.85 -6.27 15.52
C VAL A 10 0.65 -6.25 15.23
N ASP A 11 1.34 -7.33 15.59
CA ASP A 11 2.75 -7.51 15.28
C ASP A 11 2.99 -7.29 13.78
N ARG A 12 3.89 -6.37 13.43
CA ARG A 12 4.09 -5.97 12.02
C ARG A 12 4.52 -7.16 11.15
N LYS A 13 5.16 -8.20 11.71
CA LYS A 13 5.45 -9.43 10.97
C LYS A 13 4.18 -10.22 10.67
N GLN A 14 3.19 -10.22 11.55
CA GLN A 14 1.89 -10.83 11.23
C GLN A 14 1.19 -10.08 10.10
N MET A 15 1.21 -8.75 10.10
CA MET A 15 0.64 -7.98 8.99
C MET A 15 1.40 -8.21 7.67
N ALA A 16 2.74 -8.22 7.72
CA ALA A 16 3.58 -8.56 6.58
C ALA A 16 3.29 -9.97 6.03
N SER A 17 3.14 -10.96 6.92
CA SER A 17 2.80 -12.34 6.55
C SER A 17 1.42 -12.41 5.90
N ARG A 18 0.41 -11.76 6.50
CA ARG A 18 -0.94 -11.69 5.92
C ARG A 18 -0.98 -11.01 4.56
N LEU A 19 -0.22 -9.92 4.39
CA LEU A 19 -0.09 -9.24 3.09
C LEU A 19 0.52 -10.16 2.04
N ARG A 20 1.56 -10.92 2.40
CA ARG A 20 2.20 -11.88 1.51
C ARG A 20 1.29 -13.05 1.14
N GLU A 21 0.51 -13.55 2.09
CA GLU A 21 -0.49 -14.59 1.84
C GLU A 21 -1.63 -14.08 0.96
N ARG A 22 -2.09 -12.84 1.20
CA ARG A 22 -3.20 -12.23 0.45
C ARG A 22 -2.80 -11.81 -0.95
N TYR A 23 -1.59 -11.28 -1.12
CA TYR A 23 -1.10 -10.74 -2.37
C TYR A 23 0.15 -11.50 -2.81
N GLN A 24 -0.04 -12.53 -3.64
CA GLN A 24 1.07 -13.38 -4.09
C GLN A 24 2.20 -12.61 -4.78
N TRP A 25 1.91 -11.46 -5.39
CA TRP A 25 2.93 -10.63 -6.04
C TRP A 25 3.92 -10.00 -5.05
N LEU A 26 3.55 -9.89 -3.77
CA LEU A 26 4.41 -9.43 -2.69
C LEU A 26 5.47 -10.47 -2.27
N ASN A 27 5.44 -11.68 -2.82
CA ASN A 27 6.47 -12.70 -2.56
C ASN A 27 7.88 -12.30 -3.04
N SER A 28 8.00 -11.32 -3.94
CA SER A 28 9.28 -10.75 -4.38
C SER A 28 9.91 -9.78 -3.37
N PHE A 29 9.19 -9.44 -2.29
CA PHE A 29 9.64 -8.55 -1.23
C PHE A 29 10.12 -9.36 -0.03
N THR A 30 11.16 -8.86 0.61
CA THR A 30 11.72 -9.41 1.85
C THR A 30 10.82 -9.07 3.04
N ASP A 31 10.95 -9.80 4.14
CA ASP A 31 10.14 -9.56 5.34
C ASP A 31 10.35 -8.15 5.94
N ASP A 32 11.54 -7.57 5.79
CA ASP A 32 11.83 -6.18 6.18
C ASP A 32 11.04 -5.18 5.30
N GLU A 33 11.08 -5.37 3.98
CA GLU A 33 10.31 -4.55 3.04
C GLU A 33 8.80 -4.68 3.30
N LEU A 34 8.32 -5.90 3.52
CA LEU A 34 6.92 -6.17 3.85
C LEU A 34 6.51 -5.52 5.16
N THR A 35 7.39 -5.51 6.16
CA THR A 35 7.16 -4.83 7.44
C THR A 35 6.99 -3.33 7.23
N LYS A 36 7.74 -2.72 6.30
CA LYS A 36 7.62 -1.29 5.98
C LYS A 36 6.35 -0.95 5.19
N VAL A 37 5.91 -1.82 4.28
CA VAL A 37 4.65 -1.60 3.52
C VAL A 37 3.40 -2.06 4.29
N SER A 38 3.58 -2.84 5.36
CA SER A 38 2.48 -3.34 6.20
C SER A 38 1.80 -2.27 7.06
N THR A 39 2.30 -1.03 7.03
CA THR A 39 1.64 0.12 7.64
C THR A 39 0.50 0.62 6.76
N CYS A 40 -0.49 -0.24 6.48
CA CYS A 40 -1.75 0.13 5.86
C CYS A 40 -2.47 1.17 6.76
N LYS A 41 -2.09 2.43 6.62
CA LYS A 41 -2.58 3.56 7.40
C LYS A 41 -3.35 4.47 6.46
N LEU A 42 -4.56 4.09 6.14
CA LEU A 42 -5.57 5.06 5.75
C LEU A 42 -6.86 4.63 6.42
N GLU A 43 -7.17 5.26 7.55
CA GLU A 43 -8.55 5.32 8.01
C GLU A 43 -9.34 6.18 7.00
N GLU A 44 -10.66 5.96 6.89
CA GLU A 44 -11.51 6.75 6.00
C GLU A 44 -11.28 8.26 6.22
N GLY A 45 -10.74 8.95 5.21
CA GLY A 45 -10.56 10.40 5.22
C GLY A 45 -9.13 10.91 5.48
N ASP A 46 -8.15 10.05 5.74
CA ASP A 46 -6.77 10.46 6.11
C ASP A 46 -5.79 10.60 4.93
N VAL A 47 -6.31 10.73 3.70
CA VAL A 47 -5.46 10.92 2.52
C VAL A 47 -4.91 12.35 2.54
N GLN A 48 -3.62 12.47 2.82
CA GLN A 48 -2.96 13.77 2.83
C GLN A 48 -2.95 14.36 1.42
N GLN A 49 -3.29 15.64 1.34
CA GLN A 49 -3.21 16.39 0.10
C GLN A 49 -1.78 16.35 -0.43
N ALA A 50 -1.67 16.19 -1.76
CA ALA A 50 -0.42 16.22 -2.50
C ALA A 50 0.55 15.04 -2.27
N GLU A 51 0.25 14.14 -1.35
CA GLU A 51 1.01 12.92 -1.08
C GLU A 51 0.71 11.83 -2.13
N VAL A 52 1.69 10.98 -2.45
CA VAL A 52 1.52 9.91 -3.43
C VAL A 52 1.30 8.60 -2.70
N TYR A 53 0.23 7.89 -3.06
CA TYR A 53 -0.15 6.62 -2.47
C TYR A 53 -0.10 5.52 -3.53
N PHE A 54 0.21 4.30 -3.10
CA PHE A 54 0.15 3.09 -3.91
C PHE A 54 -0.85 2.12 -3.28
N ASP A 55 -1.81 1.62 -4.07
CA ASP A 55 -2.74 0.59 -3.60
C ASP A 55 -2.10 -0.80 -3.76
N LEU A 56 -1.85 -1.47 -2.64
CA LEU A 56 -1.36 -2.86 -2.65
C LEU A 56 -2.45 -3.85 -3.06
N SER A 57 -3.72 -3.46 -2.91
CA SER A 57 -4.89 -4.29 -3.19
C SER A 57 -5.16 -4.41 -4.68
N HIS A 58 -4.97 -3.31 -5.40
CA HIS A 58 -5.08 -3.22 -6.86
C HIS A 58 -3.80 -2.62 -7.43
N PRO A 59 -2.69 -3.38 -7.47
CA PRO A 59 -1.41 -2.86 -7.97
C PRO A 59 -1.48 -2.43 -9.44
N GLU A 60 -2.46 -2.94 -10.20
CA GLU A 60 -2.78 -2.56 -11.57
C GLU A 60 -3.27 -1.11 -11.74
N TRP A 61 -3.77 -0.48 -10.67
CA TRP A 61 -4.17 0.93 -10.67
C TRP A 61 -2.94 1.84 -10.53
N GLY A 62 -1.82 1.30 -10.08
CA GLY A 62 -0.58 2.03 -9.88
C GLY A 62 -0.63 2.98 -8.68
N HIS A 63 0.15 4.05 -8.76
CA HIS A 63 0.15 5.09 -7.75
C HIS A 63 -0.81 6.22 -8.13
N PHE A 64 -1.44 6.81 -7.12
CA PHE A 64 -2.30 7.98 -7.29
C PHE A 64 -1.90 9.06 -6.29
N ARG A 65 -2.21 10.31 -6.63
CA ARG A 65 -2.01 11.43 -5.71
C ARG A 65 -3.23 11.58 -4.82
N GLY A 66 -3.00 11.67 -3.52
CA GLY A 66 -4.03 11.98 -2.53
C GLY A 66 -4.73 13.29 -2.88
N GLN A 67 -6.05 13.21 -3.01
CA GLN A 67 -6.92 14.33 -3.28
C GLN A 67 -7.92 14.47 -2.13
N PRO A 68 -8.22 15.70 -1.69
CA PRO A 68 -9.17 15.93 -0.61
C PRO A 68 -10.55 15.37 -1.01
N GLY A 69 -11.18 14.63 -0.11
CA GLY A 69 -12.53 14.09 -0.34
C GLY A 69 -12.60 12.86 -1.24
N VAL A 70 -11.48 12.24 -1.62
CA VAL A 70 -11.49 10.91 -2.24
C VAL A 70 -11.66 9.86 -1.13
N PRO A 71 -12.79 9.13 -1.08
CA PRO A 71 -12.97 8.09 -0.09
C PRO A 71 -12.02 6.93 -0.38
N VAL A 72 -11.34 6.51 0.67
CA VAL A 72 -10.51 5.30 0.66
C VAL A 72 -11.44 4.12 0.88
N PRO A 73 -11.51 3.14 -0.04
CA PRO A 73 -12.36 1.97 0.16
C PRO A 73 -11.98 1.22 1.43
N ASP A 74 -12.97 0.90 2.26
CA ASP A 74 -12.75 0.07 3.46
C ASP A 74 -12.12 -1.27 3.08
N GLY A 75 -11.05 -1.63 3.79
CA GLY A 75 -10.32 -2.88 3.56
C GLY A 75 -9.22 -2.81 2.49
N SER A 76 -9.07 -1.71 1.77
CA SER A 76 -7.94 -1.50 0.85
C SER A 76 -6.68 -1.03 1.61
N CYS A 77 -5.52 -1.54 1.21
CA CYS A 77 -4.24 -1.19 1.82
C CYS A 77 -3.44 -0.23 0.93
N PHE A 78 -3.18 0.95 1.47
CA PHE A 78 -2.42 1.99 0.78
C PHE A 78 -1.11 2.27 1.49
N VAL A 79 -0.07 2.51 0.69
CA VAL A 79 1.26 2.89 1.17
C VAL A 79 1.58 4.28 0.65
N ALA A 80 1.88 5.20 1.57
CA ALA A 80 2.35 6.54 1.21
C ALA A 80 3.82 6.50 0.79
N GLN A 81 4.18 7.27 -0.24
CA GLN A 81 5.55 7.36 -0.73
C GLN A 81 6.52 7.85 0.35
N THR A 82 6.09 8.76 1.21
CA THR A 82 6.92 9.28 2.31
C THR A 82 7.14 8.29 3.46
N GLN A 83 6.33 7.22 3.55
CA GLN A 83 6.47 6.23 4.64
C GLN A 83 7.56 5.20 4.40
N ILE A 84 8.05 5.07 3.17
CA ILE A 84 9.03 4.05 2.79
C ILE A 84 10.19 4.64 2.00
N ASP A 85 11.32 3.92 2.00
CA ASP A 85 12.50 4.34 1.27
C ASP A 85 12.26 4.40 -0.25
N LYS A 86 12.92 5.35 -0.93
CA LYS A 86 12.81 5.55 -2.39
C LYS A 86 13.09 4.29 -3.21
N ASN A 87 14.02 3.45 -2.76
CA ASN A 87 14.32 2.18 -3.43
C ASN A 87 13.16 1.19 -3.34
N LEU A 88 12.51 1.10 -2.19
CA LEU A 88 11.35 0.24 -1.97
C LEU A 88 10.14 0.76 -2.74
N TRP A 89 9.94 2.08 -2.75
CA TRP A 89 8.92 2.72 -3.57
C TRP A 89 9.12 2.40 -5.06
N ASN A 90 10.34 2.61 -5.58
CA ASN A 90 10.69 2.30 -6.96
C ASN A 90 10.48 0.82 -7.31
N LYS A 91 10.68 -0.09 -6.35
CA LYS A 91 10.39 -1.52 -6.54
C LYS A 91 8.90 -1.80 -6.63
N LEU A 92 8.08 -1.21 -5.73
CA LEU A 92 6.62 -1.31 -5.76
C LEU A 92 6.04 -0.79 -7.08
N VAL A 93 6.38 0.46 -7.43
CA VAL A 93 5.90 1.06 -8.68
C VAL A 93 6.60 0.47 -9.89
N GLY A 94 7.80 -0.09 -9.78
CA GLY A 94 8.50 -0.70 -10.92
C GLY A 94 7.92 -2.04 -11.32
N GLN A 95 7.36 -2.80 -10.37
CA GLN A 95 6.80 -4.12 -10.62
C GLN A 95 5.45 -4.06 -11.36
N PHE A 96 4.68 -2.96 -11.22
CA PHE A 96 3.35 -2.78 -11.84
C PHE A 96 3.15 -1.47 -12.58
N GLY A 97 3.87 -0.41 -12.22
CA GLY A 97 3.91 0.87 -12.92
C GLY A 97 4.77 0.82 -14.17
N GLY A 98 4.60 -0.24 -14.96
CA GLY A 98 4.94 -0.25 -16.38
C GLY A 98 4.17 0.86 -17.09
N ASN A 99 4.73 2.05 -17.05
CA ASN A 99 4.55 3.15 -18.00
C ASN A 99 3.10 3.34 -18.52
N ARG A 100 2.20 3.88 -17.69
CA ARG A 100 0.97 4.55 -18.17
C ARG A 100 1.14 6.07 -18.28
N LEU A 101 2.35 6.56 -18.57
CA LEU A 101 2.57 7.96 -18.96
C LEU A 101 2.36 8.19 -20.47
N ASN A 102 1.69 7.29 -21.19
CA ASN A 102 1.41 7.51 -22.61
C ASN A 102 0.08 6.87 -23.05
N ARG A 103 -1.04 7.55 -22.84
CA ARG A 103 -2.18 7.49 -23.77
C ARG A 103 -3.06 8.74 -23.69
#